data_AF-A0A511ZNP8-F1
#
_entry.id   AF-A0A511ZNP8-F1
#
_cell.length_a   1.000
_cell.length_b   1.000
_cell.length_c   1.000
_cell.angle_alpha   90.00
_cell.angle_beta   90.00
_cell.angle_gamma   90.00
#
_symmetry.space_group_name_H-M   'P 1'
#
loop_
_entity.id
_entity.type
_entity.pdbx_description
1 polymer ?
#
loop_
_entity_poly.entity_id
_entity_poly.type
_entity_poly.pdbx_seq_one_letter_code
_entity_poly.pdbx_strand_id
1 'polypeptide(L)'
;MNRNHSSFLGVIFGMVAGAAWGLAFLIPNMLSAFSSLEITLGRYLMYGLYSLLLLFAFGTLWAYIMFRFVGPNVFRDFWLEKSIFGWGWSTGTVAMGLALLRIVDPELKSRTPEDYALGYVGVAPVDIIIVTFAPILFALGFTWLIPVILLLGTTVVIVIYKKAGWWGQGNKENTPS
;
A
#
# COMPACT_ATOMS: atom_id res chain seq x y z
N MET A 1 -35.31 25.62 -3.39
CA MET A 1 -35.89 25.24 -2.09
C MET A 1 -34.99 24.18 -1.44
N ASN A 2 -33.94 24.55 -0.67
CA ASN A 2 -33.07 23.58 0.04
C ASN A 2 -32.03 24.14 1.05
N ARG A 3 -32.23 25.35 1.63
CA ARG A 3 -31.26 25.96 2.59
C ARG A 3 -31.46 25.54 4.06
N ASN A 4 -32.66 25.11 4.44
CA ASN A 4 -32.99 24.88 5.86
C ASN A 4 -32.46 23.54 6.39
N HIS A 5 -32.29 22.54 5.52
CA HIS A 5 -31.83 21.21 5.92
C HIS A 5 -30.34 21.20 6.30
N SER A 6 -29.49 21.95 5.57
CA SER A 6 -28.05 22.06 5.85
C SER A 6 -27.73 22.81 7.14
N SER A 7 -28.51 23.83 7.48
CA SER A 7 -28.32 24.59 8.73
C SER A 7 -28.76 23.79 9.96
N PHE A 8 -29.86 23.03 9.87
CA PHE A 8 -30.31 22.13 10.94
C PHE A 8 -29.32 20.99 11.18
N LEU A 9 -28.79 20.37 10.11
CA LEU A 9 -27.73 19.36 10.22
C LEU A 9 -26.49 19.92 10.93
N GLY A 10 -26.07 21.15 10.61
CA GLY A 10 -24.92 21.80 11.25
C GLY A 10 -25.08 22.00 12.76
N VAL A 11 -26.28 22.36 13.23
CA VAL A 11 -26.57 22.50 14.66
C VAL A 11 -26.51 21.14 15.37
N ILE A 12 -27.04 20.08 14.75
CA ILE A 12 -26.94 18.72 15.28
C ILE A 12 -25.48 18.27 15.36
N PHE A 13 -24.69 18.49 14.31
CA PHE A 13 -23.25 18.17 14.33
C PHE A 13 -22.50 18.95 15.41
N GLY A 14 -22.85 20.22 15.64
CA GLY A 14 -22.29 21.04 16.72
C GLY A 14 -22.64 20.50 18.12
N MET A 15 -23.89 20.09 18.34
CA MET A 15 -24.32 19.49 19.61
C MET A 15 -23.62 18.15 19.86
N VAL A 16 -23.53 17.29 18.85
CA VAL A 16 -22.83 15.99 18.94
C VAL A 16 -21.34 16.19 19.18
N ALA A 17 -20.70 17.13 18.48
CA ALA A 17 -19.30 17.46 18.69
C ALA A 17 -19.05 18.00 20.10
N GLY A 18 -19.94 18.86 20.61
CA GLY A 18 -19.87 19.38 21.98
C GLY A 18 -20.04 18.29 23.04
N ALA A 19 -21.01 17.38 22.84
CA ALA A 19 -21.20 16.23 23.73
C ALA A 19 -19.99 15.27 23.71
N ALA A 20 -19.44 15.01 22.52
CA ALA A 20 -18.22 14.21 22.36
C ALA A 20 -17.01 14.87 23.04
N TRP A 21 -16.89 16.20 23.00
CA TRP A 21 -15.83 16.93 23.68
C TRP A 21 -15.98 16.88 25.21
N GLY A 22 -17.22 16.89 25.72
CA GLY A 22 -17.51 16.71 27.14
C GLY A 22 -16.98 15.39 27.71
N LEU A 23 -16.86 14.34 26.89
CA LEU A 23 -16.24 13.08 27.29
C LEU A 23 -14.77 13.26 27.73
N ALA A 24 -14.05 14.27 27.23
CA ALA A 24 -12.67 14.54 27.65
C ALA A 24 -12.56 14.84 29.16
N PHE A 25 -13.60 15.39 29.78
CA PHE A 25 -13.65 15.61 31.23
C PHE A 25 -14.19 14.40 32.01
N LEU A 26 -15.00 13.56 31.37
CA LEU A 26 -15.56 12.35 31.97
C LEU A 26 -14.53 11.22 32.04
N ILE A 27 -13.71 11.10 30.98
CA ILE A 27 -12.73 10.03 30.80
C ILE A 27 -11.75 9.91 31.99
N PRO A 28 -11.13 10.99 32.53
CA PRO A 28 -10.25 10.89 33.68
C PRO A 28 -10.92 10.29 34.93
N ASN A 29 -12.19 10.63 35.17
CA ASN A 29 -12.96 10.10 36.30
C ASN A 29 -13.37 8.64 36.09
N MET A 30 -13.54 8.20 34.84
CA MET A 30 -13.77 6.78 34.54
C MET A 30 -12.47 5.97 34.61
N LEU A 31 -11.35 6.58 34.19
CA LEU A 31 -10.03 5.95 34.21
C LEU A 31 -9.46 5.81 35.63
N SER A 32 -9.87 6.63 36.60
CA SER A 32 -9.43 6.50 38.00
C SER A 32 -9.88 5.19 38.67
N ALA A 33 -10.84 4.47 38.08
CA ALA A 33 -11.27 3.14 38.54
C ALA A 33 -10.34 2.00 38.07
N PHE A 34 -9.44 2.27 37.12
CA PHE A 34 -8.53 1.27 36.55
C PHE A 34 -7.11 1.45 37.08
N SER A 35 -6.38 0.34 37.13
CA SER A 35 -4.96 0.35 37.52
C SER A 35 -4.08 0.96 36.41
N SER A 36 -2.91 1.49 36.79
CA SER A 36 -1.94 2.03 35.82
C SER A 36 -1.52 1.03 34.74
N LEU A 37 -1.53 -0.27 35.06
CA LEU A 37 -1.22 -1.35 34.13
C LEU A 37 -2.31 -1.51 33.06
N GLU A 38 -3.58 -1.55 33.45
CA GLU A 38 -4.70 -1.71 32.52
C GLU A 38 -4.81 -0.54 31.54
N ILE A 39 -4.60 0.69 32.03
CA ILE A 39 -4.58 1.89 31.18
C ILE A 39 -3.45 1.82 30.15
N THR A 40 -2.28 1.35 30.58
CA THR A 40 -1.10 1.22 29.72
C THR A 40 -1.32 0.14 28.67
N LEU A 41 -1.79 -1.05 29.06
CA LEU A 41 -2.13 -2.14 28.15
C LEU A 41 -3.21 -1.73 27.14
N GLY A 42 -4.28 -1.09 27.60
CA GLY A 42 -5.35 -0.59 26.74
C GLY A 42 -4.83 0.40 25.70
N ARG A 43 -3.98 1.34 26.11
CA ARG A 43 -3.35 2.31 25.19
C ARG A 43 -2.51 1.61 24.11
N TYR A 44 -1.60 0.73 24.50
CA TYR A 44 -0.73 0.04 23.55
C TYR A 44 -1.51 -0.87 22.60
N LEU A 45 -2.53 -1.58 23.12
CA LEU A 45 -3.41 -2.40 22.28
C LEU A 45 -4.20 -1.55 21.29
N MET A 46 -4.76 -0.43 21.72
CA MET A 46 -5.51 0.46 20.83
C MET A 46 -4.62 1.11 19.77
N TYR A 47 -3.42 1.58 20.14
CA TYR A 47 -2.46 2.10 19.16
C TYR A 47 -1.96 1.03 18.19
N GLY A 48 -1.70 -0.19 18.69
CA GLY A 48 -1.31 -1.32 17.86
C GLY A 48 -2.41 -1.68 16.86
N LEU A 49 -3.65 -1.80 17.31
CA LEU A 49 -4.79 -2.12 16.47
C LEU A 49 -5.07 -1.01 15.45
N TYR A 50 -5.02 0.25 15.86
CA TYR A 50 -5.21 1.38 14.96
C TYR A 50 -4.12 1.43 13.88
N SER A 51 -2.85 1.26 14.27
CA SER A 51 -1.73 1.21 13.32
C SER A 51 -1.86 0.03 12.36
N LEU A 52 -2.25 -1.15 12.87
CA LEU A 52 -2.48 -2.33 12.06
C LEU A 52 -3.58 -2.10 11.02
N LEU A 53 -4.72 -1.53 11.42
CA LEU A 53 -5.83 -1.25 10.52
C LEU A 53 -5.45 -0.23 9.44
N LEU A 54 -4.72 0.83 9.81
CA LEU A 54 -4.23 1.82 8.84
C LEU A 54 -3.26 1.20 7.84
N LEU A 55 -2.27 0.44 8.31
CA LEU A 55 -1.30 -0.22 7.42
C LEU A 55 -1.97 -1.27 6.54
N PHE A 56 -2.94 -2.01 7.07
CA PHE A 56 -3.69 -2.99 6.31
C PHE A 56 -4.51 -2.31 5.21
N ALA A 57 -5.29 -1.27 5.54
CA ALA A 57 -6.07 -0.52 4.57
C ALA A 57 -5.19 0.12 3.49
N PHE A 58 -4.08 0.76 3.89
CA PHE A 58 -3.13 1.36 2.96
C PHE A 58 -2.47 0.31 2.05
N GLY A 59 -1.98 -0.79 2.63
CA GLY A 59 -1.34 -1.88 1.89
C GLY A 59 -2.30 -2.55 0.90
N THR A 60 -3.55 -2.82 1.31
CA THR A 60 -4.58 -3.38 0.42
C THR A 60 -4.91 -2.41 -0.71
N LEU A 61 -5.09 -1.12 -0.43
CA LEU A 61 -5.38 -0.12 -1.46
C LEU A 61 -4.23 -0.01 -2.46
N TRP A 62 -3.00 0.06 -1.97
CA TRP A 62 -1.80 0.11 -2.79
C TRP A 62 -1.68 -1.13 -3.69
N ALA A 63 -1.80 -2.33 -3.12
CA ALA A 63 -1.72 -3.58 -3.86
C ALA A 63 -2.83 -3.69 -4.92
N TYR A 64 -4.05 -3.22 -4.59
CA TYR A 64 -5.17 -3.18 -5.53
C TYR A 64 -4.90 -2.23 -6.70
N ILE A 65 -4.39 -1.02 -6.44
CA ILE A 65 -4.04 -0.05 -7.49
C ILE A 65 -2.95 -0.60 -8.41
N MET A 66 -1.89 -1.19 -7.83
CA MET A 66 -0.80 -1.78 -8.60
C MET A 66 -1.30 -2.93 -9.49
N PHE A 67 -2.12 -3.83 -8.95
CA PHE A 67 -2.66 -4.96 -9.71
C PHE A 67 -3.64 -4.52 -10.81
N ARG A 68 -4.63 -3.69 -10.47
CA ARG A 68 -5.74 -3.38 -11.38
C ARG A 68 -5.43 -2.28 -12.39
N PHE A 69 -4.60 -1.31 -12.01
CA PHE A 69 -4.31 -0.14 -12.84
C PHE A 69 -2.93 -0.20 -13.46
N VAL A 70 -1.89 -0.57 -12.71
CA VAL A 70 -0.52 -0.62 -13.27
C VAL A 70 -0.31 -1.89 -14.09
N GLY A 71 -0.74 -3.04 -13.58
CA GLY A 71 -0.64 -4.35 -14.24
C GLY A 71 -1.06 -4.35 -15.72
N PRO A 72 -2.34 -4.10 -16.05
CA PRO A 72 -2.81 -4.16 -17.43
C PRO A 72 -2.28 -3.04 -18.34
N ASN A 73 -1.70 -1.97 -17.78
CA ASN A 73 -1.15 -0.87 -18.56
C ASN A 73 0.36 -1.02 -18.84
N VAL A 74 1.08 -1.79 -18.01
CA VAL A 74 2.52 -1.99 -18.12
C VAL A 74 2.86 -3.31 -18.82
N PHE A 75 2.15 -4.40 -18.52
CA PHE A 75 2.40 -5.71 -19.11
C PHE A 75 1.59 -5.91 -20.38
N ARG A 76 2.29 -6.13 -21.50
CA ARG A 76 1.68 -6.36 -22.83
C ARG A 76 1.26 -7.80 -23.06
N ASP A 77 2.08 -8.74 -22.60
CA ASP A 77 1.86 -10.19 -22.68
C ASP A 77 1.61 -10.76 -21.29
N PHE A 78 0.68 -11.73 -21.17
CA PHE A 78 0.39 -12.44 -19.91
C PHE A 78 0.23 -11.50 -18.70
N TRP A 79 -0.56 -10.43 -18.89
CA TRP A 79 -0.65 -9.34 -17.92
C TRP A 79 -1.14 -9.82 -16.55
N LEU A 80 -2.01 -10.83 -16.52
CA LEU A 80 -2.59 -11.34 -15.27
C LEU A 80 -1.56 -12.19 -14.52
N GLU A 81 -0.82 -13.04 -15.22
CA GLU A 81 0.25 -13.90 -14.69
C GLU A 81 1.40 -13.05 -14.14
N LYS A 82 1.83 -12.02 -14.89
CA LYS A 82 2.86 -11.08 -14.45
C LYS A 82 2.40 -10.21 -13.29
N SER A 83 1.14 -9.75 -13.32
CA SER A 83 0.57 -8.93 -12.24
C SER A 83 0.32 -9.72 -10.97
N ILE A 84 -0.10 -10.99 -11.02
CA ILE A 84 -0.36 -11.80 -9.82
C ILE A 84 0.94 -12.21 -9.12
N PHE A 85 2.00 -12.46 -9.89
CA PHE A 85 3.34 -12.67 -9.33
C PHE A 85 3.84 -11.41 -8.61
N GLY A 86 3.77 -10.24 -9.27
CA GLY A 86 4.14 -8.96 -8.66
C GLY A 86 3.26 -8.56 -7.47
N TRP A 87 1.98 -8.91 -7.51
CA TRP A 87 1.06 -8.73 -6.38
C TRP A 87 1.47 -9.59 -5.19
N GLY A 88 1.79 -10.88 -5.40
CA GLY A 88 2.27 -11.76 -4.35
C GLY A 88 3.62 -11.32 -3.73
N TRP A 89 4.49 -10.69 -4.52
CA TRP A 89 5.69 -10.00 -4.00
C TRP A 89 5.33 -8.77 -3.16
N SER A 90 4.36 -7.96 -3.58
CA SER A 90 3.93 -6.78 -2.83
C SER A 90 3.19 -7.10 -1.53
N THR A 91 2.50 -8.25 -1.44
CA THR A 91 1.71 -8.65 -0.27
C THR A 91 2.39 -9.73 0.58
N GLY A 92 3.58 -10.18 0.21
CA GLY A 92 4.24 -11.32 0.83
C GLY A 92 5.71 -11.46 0.42
N THR A 93 6.16 -12.69 0.18
CA THR A 93 7.53 -13.00 -0.25
C THR A 93 7.55 -13.44 -1.71
N VAL A 94 8.73 -13.57 -2.33
CA VAL A 94 8.86 -14.20 -3.68
C VAL A 94 8.12 -15.53 -3.73
N ALA A 95 8.20 -16.32 -2.64
CA ALA A 95 7.58 -17.63 -2.56
C ALA A 95 6.05 -17.57 -2.67
N MET A 96 5.41 -16.54 -2.09
CA MET A 96 3.97 -16.33 -2.23
C MET A 96 3.61 -15.97 -3.67
N GLY A 97 4.37 -15.09 -4.31
CA GLY A 97 4.21 -14.76 -5.75
C GLY A 97 4.35 -15.99 -6.64
N LEU A 98 5.34 -16.86 -6.37
CA LEU A 98 5.53 -18.10 -7.10
C LEU A 98 4.41 -19.12 -6.87
N ALA A 99 3.89 -19.21 -5.64
CA ALA A 99 2.77 -20.09 -5.32
C ALA A 99 1.50 -19.68 -6.08
N LEU A 100 1.18 -18.38 -6.11
CA LEU A 100 0.05 -17.85 -6.88
C LEU A 100 0.26 -18.06 -8.39
N LEU A 101 1.47 -17.82 -8.88
CA LEU A 101 1.81 -18.06 -10.28
C LEU A 101 1.63 -19.53 -10.64
N ARG A 102 1.99 -20.48 -9.78
CA ARG A 102 1.76 -21.91 -10.04
C ARG A 102 0.29 -22.32 -10.05
N ILE A 103 -0.60 -21.54 -9.43
CA ILE A 103 -2.05 -21.77 -9.50
C ILE A 103 -2.61 -21.28 -10.84
N VAL A 104 -2.15 -20.12 -11.33
CA VAL A 104 -2.64 -19.51 -12.57
C VAL A 104 -1.94 -20.05 -13.82
N ASP A 105 -0.63 -20.27 -13.74
CA ASP A 105 0.24 -20.77 -14.81
C ASP A 105 1.12 -21.92 -14.28
N PRO A 106 0.55 -23.13 -14.09
CA PRO A 106 1.28 -24.29 -13.57
C PRO A 106 2.38 -24.78 -14.52
N GLU A 107 2.24 -24.54 -15.83
CA GLU A 107 3.22 -24.94 -16.85
C GLU A 107 4.28 -23.86 -17.14
N LEU A 108 4.21 -22.70 -16.46
CA LEU A 108 5.12 -21.57 -16.58
C LEU A 108 5.31 -21.06 -18.03
N LYS A 109 4.25 -21.14 -18.85
CA LYS A 109 4.29 -20.70 -20.26
C LYS A 109 4.50 -19.19 -20.39
N SER A 110 4.11 -18.42 -19.37
CA SER A 110 4.26 -16.96 -19.34
C SER A 110 5.71 -16.48 -19.16
N ARG A 111 6.65 -17.38 -18.81
CA ARG A 111 8.05 -17.07 -18.45
C ARG A 111 8.22 -15.95 -17.42
N THR A 112 7.17 -15.68 -16.65
CA THR A 112 7.14 -14.63 -15.62
C THR A 112 8.31 -14.69 -14.63
N PRO A 113 8.75 -15.88 -14.13
CA PRO A 113 9.89 -15.94 -13.22
C PRO A 113 11.23 -15.56 -13.87
N GLU A 114 11.41 -15.88 -15.15
CA GLU A 114 12.62 -15.59 -15.92
C GLU A 114 12.72 -14.09 -16.23
N ASP A 115 11.61 -13.51 -16.73
CA ASP A 115 11.48 -12.08 -16.97
C ASP A 115 11.70 -11.27 -15.68
N TYR A 116 11.14 -11.74 -14.57
CA TYR A 116 11.31 -11.11 -13.27
C TYR A 116 12.77 -11.21 -12.77
N ALA A 117 13.37 -12.40 -12.84
CA ALA A 117 14.76 -12.58 -12.42
C ALA A 117 15.69 -11.66 -13.21
N LEU A 118 15.50 -11.56 -14.52
CA LEU A 118 16.28 -10.66 -15.38
C LEU A 118 16.10 -9.19 -14.98
N GLY A 119 14.86 -8.74 -14.73
CA GLY A 119 14.59 -7.39 -14.25
C GLY A 119 15.19 -7.12 -12.87
N TYR A 120 15.15 -8.12 -11.98
CA TYR A 120 15.68 -8.01 -10.61
C TYR A 120 17.20 -7.87 -10.59
N VAL A 121 17.94 -8.41 -11.55
CA VAL A 121 19.40 -8.18 -11.66
C VAL A 121 19.71 -6.67 -11.74
N GLY A 122 18.87 -5.88 -12.42
CA GLY A 122 19.04 -4.43 -12.50
C GLY A 122 18.63 -3.67 -11.24
N VAL A 123 17.65 -4.19 -10.50
CA VAL A 123 17.12 -3.56 -9.26
C VAL A 123 17.96 -3.94 -8.03
N ALA A 124 18.57 -5.13 -8.02
CA ALA A 124 19.31 -5.66 -6.87
C ALA A 124 20.39 -4.72 -6.33
N PRO A 125 21.21 -4.01 -7.14
CA PRO A 125 22.17 -3.03 -6.61
C PRO A 125 21.49 -1.88 -5.86
N VAL A 126 20.32 -1.43 -6.31
CA VAL A 126 19.55 -0.37 -5.65
C VAL A 126 19.04 -0.86 -4.30
N ASP A 127 18.51 -2.08 -4.24
CA ASP A 127 18.04 -2.69 -2.99
C ASP A 127 19.18 -2.86 -1.98
N ILE A 128 20.36 -3.31 -2.43
CA ILE A 128 21.55 -3.46 -1.57
C ILE A 128 21.95 -2.11 -0.98
N ILE A 129 21.95 -1.04 -1.79
CA ILE A 129 22.23 0.33 -1.32
C ILE A 129 21.20 0.72 -0.27
N ILE A 130 19.91 0.54 -0.54
CA ILE A 130 18.85 0.92 0.40
C ILE A 130 19.00 0.16 1.73
N VAL A 131 19.14 -1.16 1.70
CA VAL A 131 19.27 -1.97 2.93
C VAL A 131 20.53 -1.58 3.73
N THR A 132 21.63 -1.27 3.04
CA THR A 132 22.89 -0.87 3.69
C THR A 132 22.81 0.51 4.32
N PHE A 133 22.24 1.49 3.61
CA PHE A 133 22.28 2.90 4.02
C PHE A 133 21.01 3.36 4.76
N ALA A 134 19.90 2.62 4.69
CA ALA A 134 18.66 2.98 5.37
C ALA A 134 18.79 3.13 6.88
N PRO A 135 19.47 2.22 7.63
CA PRO A 135 19.67 2.39 9.06
C PRO A 135 20.47 3.65 9.40
N ILE A 136 21.47 3.98 8.57
CA ILE A 136 22.33 5.15 8.74
C ILE A 136 21.51 6.43 8.51
N LEU A 137 20.73 6.48 7.42
CA LEU A 137 19.86 7.61 7.12
C LEU A 137 18.78 7.80 8.18
N PHE A 138 18.28 6.70 8.76
CA PHE A 138 17.34 6.75 9.88
C PHE A 138 17.97 7.33 11.14
N ALA A 139 19.17 6.89 11.50
CA ALA A 139 19.91 7.39 12.66
C ALA A 139 20.24 8.88 12.55
N LEU A 140 20.45 9.39 11.33
CA LEU A 140 20.73 10.79 11.05
C LEU A 140 19.45 11.66 10.89
N GLY A 141 18.26 11.06 10.98
CA GLY A 141 16.97 11.76 10.83
C GLY A 141 16.57 12.08 9.39
N PHE A 142 17.33 11.60 8.39
CA PHE A 142 17.07 11.83 6.96
C PHE A 142 16.17 10.75 6.31
N THR A 143 15.33 10.08 7.10
CA THR A 143 14.46 8.97 6.67
C THR A 143 13.57 9.32 5.47
N TRP A 144 13.17 10.58 5.33
CA TRP A 144 12.29 11.06 4.26
C TRP A 144 12.93 11.06 2.88
N LEU A 145 14.26 11.02 2.76
CA LEU A 145 14.94 11.01 1.47
C LEU A 145 14.66 9.75 0.67
N ILE A 146 14.62 8.59 1.32
CA ILE A 146 14.40 7.29 0.68
C ILE A 146 13.04 7.25 -0.05
N PRO A 147 11.89 7.48 0.62
CA PRO A 147 10.59 7.44 -0.07
C PRO A 147 10.46 8.52 -1.13
N VAL A 148 11.01 9.73 -0.92
CA VAL A 148 10.95 10.82 -1.91
C VAL A 148 11.71 10.45 -3.19
N ILE A 149 12.94 9.95 -3.07
CA ILE A 149 13.77 9.56 -4.21
C ILE A 149 13.11 8.40 -4.97
N LEU A 150 12.57 7.41 -4.26
CA LEU A 150 11.87 6.28 -4.87
C LEU A 150 10.61 6.73 -5.62
N LEU A 151 9.77 7.58 -5.01
CA LEU A 151 8.57 8.10 -5.66
C LEU A 151 8.90 8.95 -6.90
N LEU A 152 9.95 9.78 -6.83
CA LEU A 152 10.43 10.54 -7.98
C LEU A 152 10.94 9.60 -9.08
N GLY A 153 11.73 8.58 -8.73
CA GLY A 153 12.22 7.56 -9.65
C GLY A 153 11.06 6.83 -10.35
N THR A 154 10.08 6.35 -9.59
CA THR A 154 8.88 5.70 -10.15
C THR A 154 8.10 6.64 -11.06
N THR A 155 7.95 7.92 -10.68
CA THR A 155 7.24 8.92 -11.50
C THR A 155 7.98 9.15 -12.82
N VAL A 156 9.31 9.28 -12.78
CA VAL A 156 10.14 9.44 -13.98
C VAL A 156 10.01 8.22 -14.89
N VAL A 157 10.06 7.01 -14.35
CA VAL A 157 9.87 5.77 -15.12
C VAL A 157 8.48 5.76 -15.77
N ILE A 158 7.42 6.08 -15.03
CA ILE A 158 6.05 6.13 -15.56
C ILE A 158 5.93 7.20 -16.67
N VAL A 159 6.55 8.37 -16.50
CA VAL A 159 6.51 9.46 -17.48
C VAL A 159 7.28 9.08 -18.75
N ILE A 160 8.44 8.45 -18.64
CA ILE A 160 9.20 7.91 -19.78
C ILE A 160 8.36 6.86 -20.50
N TYR A 161 7.74 5.94 -19.76
CA TYR A 161 6.90 4.88 -20.32
C TYR A 161 5.68 5.42 -21.06
N LYS A 162 5.04 6.47 -20.51
CA LYS A 162 3.96 7.21 -21.18
C LYS A 162 4.44 7.94 -22.44
N LYS A 163 5.59 8.63 -22.37
CA LYS A 163 6.17 9.35 -23.52
C LYS A 163 6.65 8.41 -24.63
N ALA A 164 7.08 7.20 -24.29
CA ALA A 164 7.44 6.15 -25.24
C ALA A 164 6.21 5.56 -25.97
N GLY A 165 4.97 5.95 -25.61
CA GLY A 165 3.74 5.49 -26.25
C GLY A 165 3.41 4.03 -25.95
N TRP A 166 4.09 3.40 -24.99
CA TRP A 166 3.88 2.00 -24.63
C TRP A 166 2.73 1.78 -23.64
N TRP A 167 2.13 2.87 -23.16
CA TRP A 167 0.98 2.87 -22.27
C TRP A 167 -0.30 2.41 -22.99
N GLY A 168 -0.89 1.30 -22.54
CA GLY A 168 -2.22 0.86 -22.99
C GLY A 168 -2.28 0.13 -24.34
N GLN A 169 -1.15 -0.19 -24.97
CA GLN A 169 -1.10 -1.10 -26.13
C GLN A 169 -1.09 -2.56 -25.65
N GLY A 170 -2.24 -3.06 -25.19
CA GLY A 170 -2.43 -4.49 -24.94
C GLY A 170 -2.83 -5.18 -26.24
N ASN A 171 -1.97 -6.04 -26.80
CA ASN A 171 -2.35 -6.89 -27.92
C ASN A 171 -3.31 -7.96 -27.39
N LYS A 172 -4.58 -7.92 -27.80
CA LYS A 172 -5.66 -8.80 -27.29
C LYS A 172 -5.55 -10.27 -27.76
N GLU A 173 -4.42 -10.68 -28.32
CA GLU A 173 -4.32 -11.90 -29.12
C GLU A 173 -3.87 -13.14 -28.32
N ASN A 174 -3.40 -12.98 -27.07
CA ASN A 174 -2.76 -14.06 -26.31
C ASN A 174 -3.43 -14.41 -24.97
N THR A 175 -4.75 -14.23 -24.83
CA THR A 175 -5.49 -14.85 -23.71
C THR A 175 -5.72 -16.33 -24.01
N PRO A 176 -5.13 -17.29 -23.26
CA PRO A 176 -5.58 -18.67 -23.34
C PRO A 176 -6.98 -18.77 -22.73
N SER A 177 -7.90 -19.39 -23.47
CA SER A 177 -9.20 -19.88 -23.01
C SER A 177 -9.08 -20.91 -21.90
#